data_AF-A0A556MWY1-F1
#
_entry.id   AF-A0A556MWY1-F1
#
_cell.length_a   1.000
_cell.length_b   1.000
_cell.length_c   1.000
_cell.angle_alpha   90.00
_cell.angle_beta   90.00
_cell.angle_gamma   90.00
#
_symmetry.space_group_name_H-M   'P 1'
#
loop_
_entity.id
_entity.type
_entity.pdbx_description
1 polymer ?
#
loop_
_entity_poly.entity_id
_entity_poly.type
_entity_poly.pdbx_seq_one_letter_code
_entity_poly.pdbx_strand_id
1 'polypeptide(L)'
;MAKHHYLPQFYLKGFTNEGGKFLIYSVVKRHFKGGGKWFSPASHFFLEDDNFAPAEGWADDYLEGIYSGNESRAARILDKIKAVDQGFGLTNDDAVWLNYFAGELFWRVPAQRELLSSATNLEQLNQLGVAVIDRRTMRQIDPKLHAAAVKADPFYFKRLRNVVAATNYWNMLECTWPCRVVTLPNPFPAICSDNPVILRHPEKPDPFLDDIVFPLAPNKVFFRIKGMREIFAPNIKFYIDMLVVLQAKEYVCCVDQDYIPWLIAVYEQNFKSADHVREFIFEHLTTGREQP
;
A
#
# COMPACT_ATOMS: atom_id res chain seq x y z
N MET A 1 12.39 -9.94 19.83
CA MET A 1 11.27 -9.70 18.89
C MET A 1 11.85 -9.02 17.65
N ALA A 2 11.62 -9.62 16.49
CA ALA A 2 12.08 -9.10 15.21
C ALA A 2 11.11 -8.01 14.74
N LYS A 3 11.64 -6.98 14.07
CA LYS A 3 10.84 -5.91 13.49
C LYS A 3 10.56 -6.24 12.04
N HIS A 4 9.31 -6.52 11.71
CA HIS A 4 8.91 -6.75 10.33
C HIS A 4 8.19 -5.52 9.81
N HIS A 5 8.88 -4.83 8.91
CA HIS A 5 8.37 -3.64 8.26
C HIS A 5 7.18 -4.01 7.38
N TYR A 6 6.01 -3.40 7.58
CA TYR A 6 4.89 -3.56 6.66
C TYR A 6 4.99 -2.59 5.47
N LEU A 7 5.76 -1.50 5.62
CA LEU A 7 6.31 -0.73 4.50
C LEU A 7 7.82 -0.94 4.43
N PRO A 8 8.34 -1.54 3.34
CA PRO A 8 9.76 -1.85 3.23
C PRO A 8 10.66 -0.63 3.37
N GLN A 9 11.80 -0.81 4.03
CA GLN A 9 12.72 0.31 4.28
C GLN A 9 13.28 0.92 2.98
N PHE A 10 13.48 0.13 1.92
CA PHE A 10 13.95 0.65 0.62
C PHE A 10 12.94 1.61 -0.03
N TYR A 11 11.64 1.35 0.18
CA TYR A 11 10.56 2.22 -0.27
C TYR A 11 10.55 3.51 0.56
N LEU A 12 10.55 3.40 1.89
CA LEU A 12 10.54 4.53 2.82
C LEU A 12 11.74 5.49 2.65
N LYS A 13 12.92 4.97 2.26
CA LYS A 13 14.10 5.79 1.91
C LYS A 13 13.83 6.77 0.76
N GLY A 14 12.80 6.54 -0.06
CA GLY A 14 12.37 7.49 -1.08
C GLY A 14 11.81 8.80 -0.51
N PHE A 15 11.38 8.83 0.76
CA PHE A 15 10.67 9.96 1.35
C PHE A 15 11.47 10.65 2.46
N THR A 16 12.77 10.42 2.51
CA THR A 16 13.65 11.02 3.51
C THR A 16 14.27 12.32 3.01
N ASN A 17 14.73 13.15 3.95
CA ASN A 17 15.60 14.28 3.66
C ASN A 17 16.99 13.82 3.19
N GLU A 18 17.87 14.78 2.90
CA GLU A 18 19.27 14.53 2.49
C GLU A 18 20.06 13.69 3.51
N GLY A 19 19.70 13.76 4.80
CA GLY A 19 20.29 12.97 5.88
C GLY A 19 19.71 11.55 6.03
N GLY A 20 18.85 11.10 5.11
CA GLY A 20 18.23 9.78 5.14
C GLY A 20 17.22 9.60 6.28
N LYS A 21 16.62 10.69 6.77
CA LYS A 21 15.64 10.69 7.87
C LYS A 21 14.35 11.43 7.50
N PHE A 22 13.29 11.19 8.27
CA PHE A 22 12.02 11.92 8.19
C PHE A 22 11.51 12.28 9.59
N LEU A 23 10.52 13.15 9.66
CA LEU A 23 9.67 13.38 10.83
C LEU A 23 8.54 12.34 10.84
N ILE A 24 7.99 12.03 12.02
CA ILE A 24 6.80 11.18 12.16
C ILE A 24 5.69 11.96 12.83
N TYR A 25 4.59 12.14 12.11
CA TYR A 25 3.33 12.63 12.64
C TYR A 25 2.47 11.44 13.08
N SER A 26 1.99 11.46 14.32
CA SER A 26 1.00 10.50 14.81
C SER A 26 -0.39 10.99 14.46
N VAL A 27 -1.11 10.23 13.64
CA VAL A 27 -2.48 10.53 13.21
C VAL A 27 -3.42 10.50 14.42
N VAL A 28 -3.34 9.44 15.23
CA VAL A 28 -4.16 9.26 16.44
C VAL A 28 -3.93 10.38 17.45
N LYS A 29 -2.66 10.76 17.68
CA LYS A 29 -2.32 11.76 18.70
C LYS A 29 -2.27 13.19 18.17
N ARG A 30 -2.45 13.39 16.86
CA ARG A 30 -2.41 14.68 16.16
C ARG A 30 -1.18 15.56 16.48
N HIS A 31 0.01 14.95 16.58
CA HIS A 31 1.27 15.68 16.78
C HIS A 31 2.49 14.90 16.30
N PHE A 32 3.61 15.60 16.15
CA PHE A 32 4.90 15.01 15.79
C PHE A 32 5.54 14.27 16.97
N LYS A 33 5.90 13.01 16.75
CA LYS A 33 6.58 12.19 17.77
C LYS A 33 7.91 12.80 18.17
N GLY A 34 8.23 12.67 19.46
CA GLY A 34 9.49 13.17 20.01
C GLY A 34 9.69 14.67 19.83
N GLY A 35 8.60 15.45 19.71
CA GLY A 35 8.66 16.90 19.53
C GLY A 35 9.27 17.33 18.19
N GLY A 36 9.03 16.58 17.10
CA GLY A 36 9.63 16.88 15.80
C GLY A 36 11.04 16.30 15.63
N LYS A 37 11.36 15.19 16.31
CA LYS A 37 12.64 14.51 16.14
C LYS A 37 12.72 13.83 14.76
N TRP A 38 13.92 13.82 14.18
CA TRP A 38 14.24 13.05 12.97
C TRP A 38 14.44 11.56 13.26
N PHE A 39 13.83 10.72 12.43
CA PHE A 39 13.78 9.27 12.55
C PHE A 39 14.31 8.61 11.27
N SER A 40 14.99 7.47 11.41
CA SER A 40 15.38 6.65 10.26
C SER A 40 14.20 5.78 9.78
N PRO A 41 14.18 5.37 8.50
CA PRO A 41 13.18 4.42 7.98
C PRO A 41 13.02 3.13 8.79
N ALA A 42 14.10 2.64 9.40
CA ALA A 42 14.08 1.43 10.23
C ALA A 42 13.27 1.57 11.54
N SER A 43 12.95 2.80 11.96
CA SER A 43 12.39 3.08 13.29
C SER A 43 10.86 3.05 13.39
N HIS A 44 10.15 3.05 12.26
CA HIS A 44 8.69 3.09 12.19
C HIS A 44 8.20 2.21 11.04
N PHE A 45 6.88 2.10 10.87
CA PHE A 45 6.22 1.31 9.83
C PHE A 45 6.55 -0.20 9.89
N PHE A 46 6.68 -0.72 11.10
CA PHE A 46 6.88 -2.13 11.39
C PHE A 46 5.91 -2.60 12.48
N LEU A 47 5.71 -3.91 12.54
CA LEU A 47 5.07 -4.60 13.65
C LEU A 47 6.05 -5.66 14.18
N GLU A 48 6.04 -5.86 15.50
CA GLU A 48 6.88 -6.86 16.15
C GLU A 48 6.35 -8.27 15.84
N ASP A 49 7.24 -9.15 15.41
CA ASP A 49 6.97 -10.57 15.08
C ASP A 49 5.77 -10.76 14.11
N ASP A 50 5.54 -9.79 13.23
CA ASP A 50 4.36 -9.76 12.34
C ASP A 50 4.44 -10.77 11.18
N ASN A 51 5.63 -11.17 10.76
CA ASN A 51 5.83 -12.26 9.80
C ASN A 51 6.01 -13.62 10.48
N PHE A 52 5.95 -13.69 11.81
CA PHE A 52 5.95 -14.97 12.51
C PHE A 52 4.53 -15.57 12.47
N ALA A 53 4.41 -16.71 11.79
CA ALA A 53 3.19 -17.52 11.72
C ALA A 53 3.58 -19.00 11.70
N PRO A 54 3.68 -19.66 12.87
CA PRO A 54 4.11 -21.05 12.94
C PRO A 54 3.15 -21.93 12.14
N ALA A 55 3.70 -22.80 11.30
CA ALA A 55 2.95 -23.75 10.48
C ALA A 55 3.73 -25.07 10.44
N GLU A 56 3.07 -26.16 10.86
CA GLU A 56 3.70 -27.48 10.95
C GLU A 56 4.10 -27.97 9.55
N GLY A 57 5.38 -28.31 9.36
CA GLY A 57 5.95 -28.70 8.06
C GLY A 57 6.50 -27.53 7.22
N TRP A 58 6.41 -26.29 7.70
CA TRP A 58 7.03 -25.12 7.08
C TRP A 58 8.09 -24.54 8.01
N ALA A 59 9.10 -23.89 7.43
CA ALA A 59 10.05 -23.12 8.22
C ALA A 59 9.34 -21.90 8.84
N ASP A 60 9.69 -21.55 10.07
CA ASP A 60 9.05 -20.45 10.83
C ASP A 60 9.18 -19.08 10.13
N ASP A 61 10.11 -18.95 9.17
CA ASP A 61 10.45 -17.76 8.40
C ASP A 61 9.93 -17.78 6.95
N TYR A 62 9.07 -18.73 6.57
CA TYR A 62 8.64 -18.89 5.18
C TYR A 62 8.03 -17.61 4.57
N LEU A 63 7.34 -16.80 5.39
CA LEU A 63 6.80 -15.51 4.97
C LEU A 63 7.91 -14.53 4.58
N GLU A 64 9.03 -14.52 5.31
CA GLU A 64 10.18 -13.67 4.98
C GLU A 64 10.83 -14.07 3.66
N GLY A 65 10.91 -15.38 3.38
CA GLY A 65 11.39 -15.89 2.10
C GLY A 65 10.60 -15.32 0.92
N ILE A 66 9.27 -15.34 1.00
CA ILE A 66 8.37 -14.81 -0.04
C ILE A 66 8.59 -13.30 -0.24
N TYR A 67 8.65 -12.52 0.84
CA TYR A 67 8.86 -11.08 0.74
C TYR A 67 10.23 -10.73 0.16
N SER A 68 11.30 -11.41 0.59
CA SER A 68 12.68 -11.04 0.24
C SER A 68 12.95 -11.02 -1.27
N GLY A 69 12.39 -11.98 -2.01
CA GLY A 69 12.52 -12.05 -3.47
C GLY A 69 11.78 -10.91 -4.17
N ASN A 70 10.53 -10.67 -3.77
CA ASN A 70 9.68 -9.63 -4.35
C ASN A 70 10.23 -8.22 -4.04
N GLU A 71 10.63 -7.99 -2.79
CA GLU A 71 11.20 -6.73 -2.32
C GLU A 71 12.51 -6.41 -3.05
N SER A 72 13.37 -7.40 -3.29
CA SER A 72 14.64 -7.19 -4.03
C SER A 72 14.41 -6.72 -5.46
N ARG A 73 13.32 -7.18 -6.10
CA ARG A 73 12.96 -6.75 -7.46
C ARG A 73 12.34 -5.35 -7.45
N ALA A 74 11.38 -5.10 -6.55
CA ALA A 74 10.77 -3.79 -6.37
C ALA A 74 11.82 -2.72 -6.06
N ALA A 75 12.79 -3.02 -5.20
CA ALA A 75 13.89 -2.11 -4.85
C ALA A 75 14.68 -1.65 -6.09
N ARG A 76 15.10 -2.59 -6.95
CA ARG A 76 15.81 -2.28 -8.19
C ARG A 76 14.99 -1.40 -9.14
N ILE A 77 13.69 -1.64 -9.24
CA ILE A 77 12.81 -0.82 -10.08
C ILE A 77 12.67 0.59 -9.51
N LEU A 78 12.49 0.73 -8.20
CA LEU A 78 12.42 2.04 -7.55
C LEU A 78 13.74 2.80 -7.68
N ASP A 79 14.89 2.13 -7.64
CA ASP A 79 16.18 2.76 -7.84
C ASP A 79 16.31 3.34 -9.26
N LYS A 80 15.86 2.62 -10.30
CA LYS A 80 15.77 3.16 -11.67
C LYS A 80 14.91 4.42 -11.72
N ILE A 81 13.75 4.40 -11.05
CA ILE A 81 12.80 5.53 -11.05
C ILE A 81 13.37 6.76 -10.34
N LYS A 82 14.09 6.56 -9.24
CA LYS A 82 14.69 7.63 -8.45
C LYS A 82 15.91 8.26 -9.15
N ALA A 83 16.60 7.50 -9.99
CA ALA A 83 17.84 7.95 -10.63
C ALA A 83 17.65 9.02 -11.72
N VAL A 84 16.43 9.15 -12.28
CA VAL A 84 16.18 10.05 -13.43
C VAL A 84 14.86 10.81 -13.33
N ASP A 85 14.77 11.89 -14.09
CA ASP A 85 13.54 12.70 -14.13
C ASP A 85 12.47 12.21 -15.08
N GLN A 86 12.85 11.60 -16.21
CA GLN A 86 11.92 11.07 -17.20
C GLN A 86 12.53 9.85 -17.90
N GLY A 87 11.70 9.12 -18.65
CA GLY A 87 12.16 8.05 -19.53
C GLY A 87 12.79 6.85 -18.81
N PHE A 88 12.48 6.67 -17.51
CA PHE A 88 12.94 5.72 -16.46
C PHE A 88 13.58 4.36 -16.83
N GLY A 89 13.59 3.92 -18.09
CA GLY A 89 14.20 2.68 -18.54
C GLY A 89 13.43 1.45 -18.04
N LEU A 90 12.13 1.61 -17.80
CA LEU A 90 11.26 0.54 -17.34
C LEU A 90 10.86 -0.34 -18.51
N THR A 91 11.00 -1.64 -18.32
CA THR A 91 10.46 -2.67 -19.21
C THR A 91 8.98 -2.90 -18.90
N ASN A 92 8.26 -3.60 -19.79
CA ASN A 92 6.88 -4.04 -19.50
C ASN A 92 6.81 -4.90 -18.24
N ASP A 93 7.82 -5.74 -18.02
CA ASP A 93 7.93 -6.55 -16.81
C ASP A 93 8.13 -5.67 -15.56
N ASP A 94 8.93 -4.60 -15.62
CA ASP A 94 9.06 -3.66 -14.50
C ASP A 94 7.70 -3.01 -14.14
N ALA A 95 6.87 -2.67 -15.14
CA ALA A 95 5.53 -2.11 -14.91
C ALA A 95 4.58 -3.12 -14.25
N VAL A 96 4.63 -4.38 -14.68
CA VAL A 96 3.92 -5.49 -14.05
C VAL A 96 4.34 -5.65 -12.58
N TRP A 97 5.63 -5.58 -12.29
CA TRP A 97 6.12 -5.69 -10.92
C TRP A 97 5.76 -4.51 -10.03
N LEU A 98 5.69 -3.29 -10.57
CA LEU A 98 5.17 -2.14 -9.82
C LEU A 98 3.72 -2.31 -9.42
N ASN A 99 2.89 -2.87 -10.30
CA ASN A 99 1.50 -3.20 -9.97
C ASN A 99 1.42 -4.25 -8.88
N TYR A 100 2.18 -5.34 -9.04
CA TYR A 100 2.24 -6.39 -8.03
C TYR A 100 2.67 -5.84 -6.67
N PHE A 101 3.72 -5.02 -6.66
CA PHE A 101 4.22 -4.37 -5.44
C PHE A 101 3.19 -3.43 -4.81
N ALA A 102 2.46 -2.64 -5.60
CA ALA A 102 1.37 -1.81 -5.08
C ALA A 102 0.26 -2.65 -4.44
N GLY A 103 -0.15 -3.76 -5.08
CA GLY A 103 -1.15 -4.68 -4.53
C GLY A 103 -0.67 -5.41 -3.28
N GLU A 104 0.58 -5.87 -3.26
CA GLU A 104 1.19 -6.50 -2.08
C GLU A 104 1.27 -5.53 -0.90
N LEU A 105 1.75 -4.30 -1.12
CA LEU A 105 1.75 -3.27 -0.08
C LEU A 105 0.34 -2.96 0.41
N PHE A 106 -0.63 -2.83 -0.49
CA PHE A 106 -2.02 -2.58 -0.11
C PHE A 106 -2.51 -3.64 0.87
N TRP A 107 -2.34 -4.93 0.57
CA TRP A 107 -2.81 -6.00 1.46
C TRP A 107 -1.96 -6.16 2.73
N ARG A 108 -0.69 -5.77 2.70
CA ARG A 108 0.25 -5.93 3.82
C ARG A 108 0.03 -4.94 4.96
N VAL A 109 -0.44 -3.72 4.65
CA VAL A 109 -0.57 -2.68 5.68
C VAL A 109 -1.63 -3.03 6.73
N PRO A 110 -1.42 -2.66 8.01
CA PRO A 110 -2.38 -2.95 9.08
C PRO A 110 -3.78 -2.39 8.82
N ALA A 111 -3.89 -1.33 8.02
CA ALA A 111 -5.16 -0.71 7.65
C ALA A 111 -6.13 -1.69 6.96
N GLN A 112 -5.63 -2.75 6.30
CA GLN A 112 -6.48 -3.74 5.64
C GLN A 112 -6.84 -4.94 6.54
N ARG A 113 -6.48 -4.90 7.82
CA ARG A 113 -6.74 -6.02 8.74
C ARG A 113 -8.21 -6.34 8.89
N GLU A 114 -9.03 -5.32 9.13
CA GLU A 114 -10.47 -5.50 9.28
C GLU A 114 -11.08 -6.03 7.99
N LEU A 115 -10.75 -5.39 6.87
CA LEU A 115 -11.18 -5.79 5.53
C LEU A 115 -10.84 -7.27 5.23
N LEU A 116 -9.59 -7.69 5.43
CA LEU A 116 -9.18 -9.08 5.17
C LEU A 116 -9.88 -10.07 6.11
N SER A 117 -10.12 -9.67 7.35
CA SER A 117 -10.81 -10.49 8.35
C SER A 117 -12.32 -10.61 8.07
N SER A 118 -12.93 -9.61 7.44
CA SER A 118 -14.36 -9.59 7.08
C SER A 118 -14.64 -10.13 5.68
N ALA A 119 -13.77 -9.88 4.70
CA ALA A 119 -14.00 -10.13 3.27
C ALA A 119 -13.76 -11.57 2.84
N THR A 120 -12.99 -12.35 3.59
CA THR A 120 -12.84 -13.78 3.30
C THR A 120 -14.10 -14.53 3.73
N ASN A 121 -15.03 -14.69 2.80
CA ASN A 121 -15.97 -15.81 2.86
C ASN A 121 -15.11 -17.08 2.89
N LEU A 122 -15.32 -17.95 3.87
CA LEU A 122 -14.49 -19.14 4.07
C LEU A 122 -14.53 -20.10 2.87
N GLU A 123 -15.56 -20.00 2.04
CA GLU A 123 -15.64 -20.62 0.71
C GLU A 123 -14.48 -20.24 -0.21
N GLN A 124 -14.05 -18.98 -0.14
CA GLN A 124 -12.97 -18.44 -0.96
C GLN A 124 -11.61 -18.87 -0.44
N LEU A 125 -11.45 -19.35 0.80
CA LEU A 125 -10.16 -19.82 1.30
C LEU A 125 -9.61 -20.99 0.47
N ASN A 126 -10.46 -21.96 0.14
CA ASN A 126 -10.08 -23.07 -0.73
C ASN A 126 -9.76 -22.57 -2.15
N GLN A 127 -10.50 -21.57 -2.66
CA GLN A 127 -10.24 -20.94 -3.97
C GLN A 127 -8.93 -20.14 -3.98
N LEU A 128 -8.56 -19.58 -2.83
CA LEU A 128 -7.28 -18.92 -2.57
C LEU A 128 -6.13 -19.91 -2.38
N GLY A 129 -6.37 -21.23 -2.45
CA GLY A 129 -5.35 -22.26 -2.24
C GLY A 129 -4.97 -22.46 -0.77
N VAL A 130 -5.78 -21.95 0.16
CA VAL A 130 -5.57 -22.12 1.60
C VAL A 130 -6.34 -23.35 2.09
N ALA A 131 -5.59 -24.41 2.41
CA ALA A 131 -6.17 -25.59 3.05
C ALA A 131 -6.29 -25.38 4.58
N VAL A 132 -7.45 -25.75 5.15
CA VAL A 132 -7.62 -25.87 6.60
C VAL A 132 -7.45 -27.33 6.98
N ILE A 133 -6.55 -27.62 7.91
CA ILE A 133 -6.17 -28.99 8.30
C ILE A 133 -6.55 -29.22 9.77
N ASP A 134 -7.27 -30.31 10.06
CA ASP A 134 -7.49 -30.77 11.43
C ASP A 134 -6.18 -31.34 11.96
N ARG A 135 -5.65 -30.71 13.01
CA ARG A 135 -4.34 -31.05 13.59
C ARG A 135 -4.26 -32.47 14.14
N ARG A 136 -5.37 -33.04 14.64
CA ARG A 136 -5.37 -34.37 15.24
C ARG A 136 -5.35 -35.46 14.17
N THR A 137 -6.03 -35.23 13.07
CA THR A 137 -6.23 -36.22 12.00
C THR A 137 -5.34 -36.01 10.79
N MET A 138 -4.69 -34.84 10.70
CA MET A 138 -3.90 -34.38 9.55
C MET A 138 -4.68 -34.41 8.22
N ARG A 139 -6.01 -34.31 8.30
CA ARG A 139 -6.89 -34.27 7.13
C ARG A 139 -7.33 -32.86 6.85
N GLN A 140 -7.44 -32.52 5.57
CA GLN A 140 -8.11 -31.31 5.16
C GLN A 140 -9.58 -31.37 5.58
N ILE A 141 -10.06 -30.29 6.17
CA ILE A 141 -11.45 -30.13 6.62
C ILE A 141 -12.08 -28.97 5.88
N ASP A 142 -13.42 -28.98 5.79
CA ASP A 142 -14.16 -27.87 5.19
C ASP A 142 -14.03 -26.62 6.08
N PRO A 143 -13.43 -25.52 5.59
CA PRO A 143 -13.30 -24.28 6.35
C PRO A 143 -14.65 -23.74 6.86
N LYS A 144 -15.77 -24.03 6.18
CA LYS A 144 -17.11 -23.61 6.59
C LYS A 144 -17.52 -24.19 7.94
N LEU A 145 -17.26 -25.48 8.13
CA LEU A 145 -17.63 -26.19 9.36
C LEU A 145 -16.82 -25.71 10.56
N HIS A 146 -15.70 -25.02 10.32
CA HIS A 146 -14.77 -24.53 11.33
C HIS A 146 -14.53 -23.03 11.25
N ALA A 147 -15.50 -22.30 10.69
CA ALA A 147 -15.46 -20.86 10.44
C ALA A 147 -14.95 -20.02 11.61
N ALA A 148 -15.55 -20.24 12.79
CA ALA A 148 -15.22 -19.51 14.00
C ALA A 148 -13.79 -19.81 14.47
N ALA A 149 -13.33 -21.07 14.36
CA ALA A 149 -11.99 -21.47 14.75
C ALA A 149 -10.92 -20.90 13.81
N VAL A 150 -11.19 -20.90 12.50
CA VAL A 150 -10.30 -20.31 11.49
C VAL A 150 -10.15 -18.80 11.70
N LYS A 151 -11.26 -18.08 11.93
CA LYS A 151 -11.23 -16.64 12.22
C LYS A 151 -10.64 -16.30 13.59
N ALA A 152 -10.67 -17.23 14.54
CA ALA A 152 -10.05 -17.07 15.85
C ALA A 152 -8.54 -17.36 15.86
N ASP A 153 -7.96 -17.88 14.78
CA ASP A 153 -6.51 -18.08 14.68
C ASP A 153 -5.78 -16.71 14.73
N PRO A 154 -4.90 -16.47 15.72
CA PRO A 154 -4.15 -15.21 15.83
C PRO A 154 -3.25 -14.93 14.62
N PHE A 155 -2.92 -15.95 13.82
CA PHE A 155 -2.11 -15.82 12.61
C PHE A 155 -2.93 -15.72 11.33
N TYR A 156 -4.27 -15.73 11.40
CA TYR A 156 -5.17 -15.73 10.25
C TYR A 156 -4.84 -14.60 9.26
N PHE A 157 -4.81 -13.35 9.74
CA PHE A 157 -4.49 -12.18 8.93
C PHE A 157 -3.10 -12.27 8.29
N LYS A 158 -2.09 -12.70 9.05
CA LYS A 158 -0.69 -12.79 8.61
C LYS A 158 -0.52 -13.76 7.45
N ARG A 159 -1.25 -14.89 7.49
CA ARG A 159 -1.27 -15.87 6.39
C ARG A 159 -2.04 -15.33 5.19
N LEU A 160 -3.22 -14.74 5.41
CA LEU A 160 -4.08 -14.27 4.32
C LEU A 160 -3.49 -13.15 3.49
N ARG A 161 -2.89 -12.14 4.11
CA ARG A 161 -2.39 -10.97 3.36
C ARG A 161 -1.40 -11.32 2.24
N ASN A 162 -0.65 -12.42 2.43
CA ASN A 162 0.29 -12.94 1.45
C ASN A 162 -0.40 -13.69 0.32
N VAL A 163 -1.34 -14.56 0.70
CA VAL A 163 -2.05 -15.40 -0.26
C VAL A 163 -2.95 -14.54 -1.15
N VAL A 164 -3.67 -13.56 -0.59
CA VAL A 164 -4.59 -12.72 -1.36
C VAL A 164 -3.87 -11.95 -2.47
N ALA A 165 -2.71 -11.37 -2.18
CA ALA A 165 -1.91 -10.69 -3.20
C ALA A 165 -1.43 -11.66 -4.29
N ALA A 166 -0.96 -12.86 -3.93
CA ALA A 166 -0.47 -13.86 -4.88
C ALA A 166 -1.60 -14.47 -5.74
N THR A 167 -2.78 -14.69 -5.17
CA THR A 167 -3.91 -15.28 -5.88
C THR A 167 -4.62 -14.27 -6.77
N ASN A 168 -4.87 -13.06 -6.27
CA ASN A 168 -5.62 -12.05 -7.03
C ASN A 168 -4.75 -11.35 -8.08
N TYR A 169 -3.43 -11.50 -8.03
CA TYR A 169 -2.53 -10.92 -9.03
C TYR A 169 -2.89 -11.32 -10.47
N TRP A 170 -3.44 -12.52 -10.67
CA TRP A 170 -3.91 -12.97 -12.00
C TRP A 170 -5.02 -12.09 -12.58
N ASN A 171 -5.80 -11.40 -11.75
CA ASN A 171 -6.81 -10.44 -12.20
C ASN A 171 -6.18 -9.31 -13.03
N MET A 172 -4.89 -9.02 -12.83
CA MET A 172 -4.17 -8.05 -13.65
C MET A 172 -4.14 -8.42 -15.15
N LEU A 173 -4.32 -9.71 -15.50
CA LEU A 173 -4.48 -10.13 -16.90
C LEU A 173 -5.74 -9.55 -17.55
N GLU A 174 -6.75 -9.21 -16.76
CA GLU A 174 -7.99 -8.56 -17.21
C GLU A 174 -7.86 -7.03 -17.23
N CYS A 175 -6.85 -6.48 -16.55
CA CYS A 175 -6.59 -5.04 -16.53
C CYS A 175 -5.80 -4.60 -17.76
N THR A 176 -6.50 -4.01 -18.73
CA THR A 176 -5.90 -3.49 -19.98
C THR A 176 -5.41 -2.05 -19.89
N TRP A 177 -5.49 -1.42 -18.71
CA TRP A 177 -5.21 0.00 -18.55
C TRP A 177 -3.71 0.30 -18.53
N PRO A 178 -3.26 1.40 -19.15
CA PRO A 178 -1.85 1.74 -19.19
C PRO A 178 -1.33 2.09 -17.79
N CYS A 179 -0.18 1.52 -17.45
CA CYS A 179 0.55 1.83 -16.25
C CYS A 179 1.58 2.92 -16.55
N ARG A 180 1.60 4.00 -15.77
CA ARG A 180 2.44 5.17 -16.02
C ARG A 180 3.11 5.63 -14.74
N VAL A 181 4.42 5.78 -14.77
CA VAL A 181 5.14 6.56 -13.76
C VAL A 181 5.26 7.99 -14.27
N VAL A 182 4.83 8.96 -13.47
CA VAL A 182 4.89 10.37 -13.83
C VAL A 182 5.73 11.12 -12.80
N THR A 183 6.63 11.97 -13.30
CA THR A 183 7.31 12.97 -12.50
C THR A 183 6.47 14.23 -12.48
N LEU A 184 5.90 14.52 -11.31
CA LEU A 184 5.21 15.78 -11.07
C LEU A 184 6.25 16.86 -10.76
N PRO A 185 5.96 18.14 -11.02
CA PRO A 185 6.78 19.22 -10.50
C PRO A 185 6.98 19.07 -8.99
N ASN A 186 8.14 19.49 -8.50
CA ASN A 186 8.53 19.27 -7.10
C ASN A 186 8.42 20.53 -6.21
N PRO A 187 7.25 21.20 -6.08
CA PRO A 187 7.10 22.27 -5.11
C PRO A 187 6.72 21.76 -3.71
N PHE A 188 6.42 20.46 -3.56
CA PHE A 188 5.86 19.91 -2.33
C PHE A 188 6.86 19.03 -1.58
N PRO A 189 6.89 19.09 -0.23
CA PRO A 189 7.72 18.22 0.59
C PRO A 189 7.45 16.72 0.35
N ALA A 190 8.46 15.90 0.59
CA ALA A 190 8.30 14.46 0.63
C ALA A 190 7.35 14.04 1.75
N ILE A 191 6.40 13.16 1.43
CA ILE A 191 5.42 12.62 2.38
C ILE A 191 5.03 11.19 1.99
N CYS A 192 4.80 10.34 2.99
CA CYS A 192 4.24 9.00 2.85
C CYS A 192 3.45 8.66 4.12
N SER A 193 2.57 7.67 4.07
CA SER A 193 1.82 7.21 5.23
C SER A 193 1.87 5.70 5.36
N ASP A 194 1.35 5.19 6.49
CA ASP A 194 1.19 3.76 6.73
C ASP A 194 0.12 3.07 5.86
N ASN A 195 -0.53 3.83 4.98
CA ASN A 195 -1.46 3.33 3.98
C ASN A 195 -1.28 4.15 2.68
N PRO A 196 -0.20 3.92 1.91
CA PRO A 196 0.21 4.83 0.84
C PRO A 196 -0.50 4.59 -0.51
N VAL A 197 -1.09 3.41 -0.72
CA VAL A 197 -1.76 3.05 -1.98
C VAL A 197 -3.17 3.63 -1.96
N ILE A 198 -3.51 4.43 -2.98
CA ILE A 198 -4.84 5.01 -3.15
C ILE A 198 -5.57 4.20 -4.22
N LEU A 199 -6.69 3.61 -3.81
CA LEU A 199 -7.68 3.01 -4.70
C LEU A 199 -8.79 4.03 -4.97
N ARG A 200 -9.44 3.95 -6.14
CA ARG A 200 -10.62 4.76 -6.47
C ARG A 200 -11.88 4.29 -5.75
N HIS A 201 -12.04 2.97 -5.62
CA HIS A 201 -13.21 2.32 -5.04
C HIS A 201 -12.79 1.49 -3.80
N PRO A 202 -12.39 2.15 -2.69
CA PRO A 202 -11.91 1.47 -1.50
C PRO A 202 -12.96 0.58 -0.81
N GLU A 203 -14.25 0.75 -1.14
CA GLU A 203 -15.36 -0.06 -0.62
C GLU A 203 -15.45 -1.46 -1.25
N LYS A 204 -14.88 -1.66 -2.44
CA LYS A 204 -14.75 -2.95 -3.12
C LYS A 204 -13.31 -3.13 -3.60
N PRO A 205 -12.36 -3.25 -2.67
CA PRO A 205 -10.95 -3.14 -2.98
C PRO A 205 -10.46 -4.36 -3.77
N ASP A 206 -10.03 -4.10 -5.01
CA ASP A 206 -9.18 -5.01 -5.78
C ASP A 206 -8.02 -4.19 -6.36
N PRO A 207 -6.83 -4.20 -5.73
CA PRO A 207 -5.70 -3.44 -6.23
C PRO A 207 -5.11 -3.97 -7.54
N PHE A 208 -5.68 -5.01 -8.16
CA PHE A 208 -5.27 -5.48 -9.49
C PHE A 208 -6.24 -5.08 -10.60
N LEU A 209 -7.47 -4.67 -10.23
CA LEU A 209 -8.51 -4.22 -11.17
C LEU A 209 -8.96 -2.77 -10.97
N ASP A 210 -8.74 -2.17 -9.81
CA ASP A 210 -9.17 -0.81 -9.53
C ASP A 210 -8.19 0.25 -10.08
N ASP A 211 -8.63 1.49 -10.19
CA ASP A 211 -7.77 2.62 -10.50
C ASP A 211 -6.83 2.88 -9.31
N ILE A 212 -5.54 3.00 -9.58
CA ILE A 212 -4.49 3.17 -8.56
C ILE A 212 -3.72 4.46 -8.75
N VAL A 213 -3.50 5.14 -7.62
CA VAL A 213 -2.45 6.13 -7.43
C VAL A 213 -1.50 5.64 -6.33
N PHE A 214 -0.23 5.51 -6.65
CA PHE A 214 0.78 5.00 -5.71
C PHE A 214 2.03 5.90 -5.71
N PRO A 215 2.24 6.70 -4.65
CA PRO A 215 3.46 7.51 -4.50
C PRO A 215 4.70 6.62 -4.40
N LEU A 216 5.71 6.88 -5.24
CA LEU A 216 6.97 6.12 -5.28
C LEU A 216 8.16 6.88 -4.66
N ALA A 217 8.12 8.20 -4.76
CA ALA A 217 9.11 9.15 -4.28
C ALA A 217 8.43 10.54 -4.14
N PRO A 218 9.13 11.62 -3.70
CA PRO A 218 8.50 12.89 -3.35
C PRO A 218 7.69 13.50 -4.48
N ASN A 219 8.15 13.32 -5.72
CA ASN A 219 7.51 13.82 -6.93
C ASN A 219 7.28 12.73 -8.00
N LYS A 220 7.47 11.46 -7.67
CA LYS A 220 7.27 10.33 -8.60
C LYS A 220 6.04 9.55 -8.17
N VAL A 221 5.08 9.42 -9.06
CA VAL A 221 3.82 8.74 -8.76
C VAL A 221 3.54 7.70 -9.84
N PHE A 222 3.20 6.49 -9.41
CA PHE A 222 2.68 5.44 -10.27
C PHE A 222 1.17 5.58 -10.40
N PHE A 223 0.69 5.52 -11.63
CA PHE A 223 -0.72 5.58 -11.99
C PHE A 223 -1.09 4.35 -12.81
N ARG A 224 -2.21 3.74 -12.46
CA ARG A 224 -2.94 2.81 -13.33
C ARG A 224 -4.39 3.24 -13.30
N ILE A 225 -4.82 3.99 -14.30
CA ILE A 225 -6.14 4.62 -14.30
C ILE A 225 -6.81 4.40 -15.67
N LYS A 226 -8.05 3.88 -15.67
CA LYS A 226 -8.87 3.77 -16.87
C LYS A 226 -9.14 5.16 -17.45
N GLY A 227 -8.83 5.37 -18.72
CA GLY A 227 -9.07 6.66 -19.39
C GLY A 227 -8.26 7.80 -18.77
N MET A 228 -7.05 7.51 -18.28
CA MET A 228 -6.16 8.53 -17.73
C MET A 228 -5.86 9.61 -18.79
N ARG A 229 -5.99 10.88 -18.40
CA ARG A 229 -5.58 12.01 -19.23
C ARG A 229 -4.08 11.97 -19.49
N GLU A 230 -3.67 12.36 -20.69
CA GLU A 230 -2.24 12.57 -21.00
C GLU A 230 -1.68 13.79 -20.26
N ILE A 231 -2.50 14.82 -20.08
CA ILE A 231 -2.13 16.08 -19.41
C ILE A 231 -3.17 16.37 -18.34
N PHE A 232 -2.70 16.60 -17.12
CA PHE A 232 -3.51 17.00 -15.97
C PHE A 232 -2.75 18.05 -15.16
N ALA A 233 -3.48 18.79 -14.33
CA ALA A 233 -2.92 19.92 -13.62
C ALA A 233 -1.88 19.45 -12.58
N PRO A 234 -0.66 20.03 -12.54
CA PRO A 234 0.39 19.60 -11.62
C PRO A 234 0.06 19.69 -10.13
N ASN A 235 -0.86 20.58 -9.77
CA ASN A 235 -1.36 20.72 -8.39
C ASN A 235 -2.13 19.48 -7.92
N ILE A 236 -2.40 18.49 -8.78
CA ILE A 236 -2.96 17.19 -8.35
C ILE A 236 -2.12 16.53 -7.24
N LYS A 237 -0.80 16.77 -7.22
CA LYS A 237 0.09 16.24 -6.18
C LYS A 237 -0.34 16.67 -4.78
N PHE A 238 -0.77 17.92 -4.62
CA PHE A 238 -1.25 18.44 -3.34
C PHE A 238 -2.45 17.62 -2.81
N TYR A 239 -3.40 17.28 -3.68
CA TYR A 239 -4.56 16.48 -3.30
C TYR A 239 -4.19 15.01 -3.04
N ILE A 240 -3.26 14.45 -3.82
CA ILE A 240 -2.71 13.11 -3.56
C ILE A 240 -2.08 13.06 -2.16
N ASP A 241 -1.24 14.03 -1.82
CA ASP A 241 -0.59 14.12 -0.50
C ASP A 241 -1.62 14.30 0.62
N MET A 242 -2.64 15.14 0.39
CA MET A 242 -3.76 15.30 1.31
C MET A 242 -4.46 13.95 1.55
N LEU A 243 -4.77 13.19 0.49
CA LEU A 243 -5.44 11.90 0.64
C LEU A 243 -4.55 10.85 1.34
N VAL A 244 -3.24 10.84 1.07
CA VAL A 244 -2.25 10.00 1.76
C VAL A 244 -2.29 10.26 3.28
N VAL A 245 -2.41 11.51 3.70
CA VAL A 245 -2.59 11.89 5.12
C VAL A 245 -3.94 11.40 5.65
N LEU A 246 -5.02 11.64 4.91
CA LEU A 246 -6.39 11.34 5.38
C LEU A 246 -6.68 9.84 5.50
N GLN A 247 -6.04 9.00 4.68
CA GLN A 247 -6.23 7.54 4.72
C GLN A 247 -5.26 6.82 5.67
N ALA A 248 -4.30 7.54 6.24
CA ALA A 248 -3.37 7.04 7.24
C ALA A 248 -4.10 6.64 8.53
N LYS A 249 -3.61 5.61 9.23
CA LYS A 249 -4.24 5.11 10.47
C LYS A 249 -3.47 5.50 11.72
N GLU A 250 -2.17 5.31 11.72
CA GLU A 250 -1.27 5.54 12.86
C GLU A 250 -0.26 6.64 12.55
N TYR A 251 0.41 6.56 11.40
CA TYR A 251 1.58 7.38 11.11
C TYR A 251 1.62 7.93 9.68
N VAL A 252 2.10 9.17 9.59
CA VAL A 252 2.54 9.82 8.36
C VAL A 252 4.00 10.24 8.57
N CYS A 253 4.86 9.99 7.59
CA CYS A 253 6.21 10.54 7.57
C CYS A 253 6.33 11.69 6.57
N CYS A 254 7.12 12.69 6.91
CA CYS A 254 7.38 13.84 6.04
C CYS A 254 8.75 14.46 6.32
N VAL A 255 9.20 15.36 5.46
CA VAL A 255 10.44 16.14 5.65
C VAL A 255 10.20 17.59 6.08
N ASP A 256 8.94 17.97 6.26
CA ASP A 256 8.51 19.31 6.59
C ASP A 256 7.41 19.24 7.67
N GLN A 257 7.63 19.93 8.79
CA GLN A 257 6.76 19.87 9.96
C GLN A 257 5.45 20.66 9.77
N ASP A 258 5.44 21.65 8.89
CA ASP A 258 4.30 22.54 8.67
C ASP A 258 3.36 21.99 7.58
N TYR A 259 3.86 21.09 6.74
CA TYR A 259 3.13 20.56 5.59
C TYR A 259 1.88 19.75 5.97
N ILE A 260 1.97 18.83 6.94
CA ILE A 260 0.82 18.03 7.37
C ILE A 260 -0.28 18.90 8.01
N PRO A 261 0.02 19.78 8.97
CA PRO A 261 -0.97 20.73 9.49
C PRO A 261 -1.63 21.57 8.40
N TRP A 262 -0.84 22.02 7.41
CA TRP A 262 -1.37 22.79 6.27
C TRP A 262 -2.36 21.97 5.43
N LEU A 263 -2.01 20.74 5.06
CA LEU A 263 -2.90 19.84 4.31
C LEU A 263 -4.22 19.60 5.05
N ILE A 264 -4.17 19.38 6.37
CA ILE A 264 -5.35 19.18 7.21
C ILE A 264 -6.21 20.44 7.25
N ALA A 265 -5.60 21.61 7.46
CA ALA A 265 -6.33 22.88 7.51
C ALA A 265 -7.04 23.19 6.18
N VAL A 266 -6.39 22.95 5.04
CA VAL A 266 -7.02 23.13 3.72
C VAL A 266 -8.12 22.10 3.50
N TYR A 267 -7.93 20.85 3.92
CA TYR A 267 -8.95 19.82 3.85
C TYR A 267 -10.22 20.25 4.61
N GLU A 268 -10.09 20.65 5.88
CA GLU A 268 -11.21 21.03 6.75
C GLU A 268 -12.01 22.23 6.20
N GLN A 269 -11.38 23.10 5.40
CA GLN A 269 -12.02 24.26 4.80
C GLN A 269 -12.73 23.95 3.47
N ASN A 270 -12.29 22.94 2.71
CA ASN A 270 -12.69 22.76 1.31
C ASN A 270 -13.39 21.42 1.02
N PHE A 271 -13.25 20.42 1.88
CA PHE A 271 -13.76 19.07 1.64
C PHE A 271 -14.59 18.54 2.81
N LYS A 272 -15.58 17.69 2.48
CA LYS A 272 -16.51 17.10 3.45
C LYS A 272 -16.02 15.76 3.99
N SER A 273 -15.24 15.02 3.20
CA SER A 273 -14.76 13.68 3.52
C SER A 273 -13.49 13.36 2.71
N ALA A 274 -12.74 12.35 3.16
CA ALA A 274 -11.62 11.81 2.38
C ALA A 274 -12.09 11.27 1.01
N ASP A 275 -13.30 10.72 0.94
CA ASP A 275 -13.88 10.24 -0.31
C ASP A 275 -14.14 11.37 -1.31
N HIS A 276 -14.55 12.55 -0.82
CA HIS A 276 -14.69 13.74 -1.68
C HIS A 276 -13.34 14.18 -2.27
N VAL A 277 -12.24 14.08 -1.52
CA VAL A 277 -10.88 14.35 -2.04
C VAL A 277 -10.48 13.29 -3.07
N ARG A 278 -10.80 12.02 -2.83
CA ARG A 278 -10.53 10.91 -3.74
C ARG A 278 -11.27 11.07 -5.07
N GLU A 279 -12.57 11.34 -5.03
CA GLU A 279 -13.39 11.63 -6.20
C GLU A 279 -12.78 12.78 -7.01
N PHE A 280 -12.44 13.89 -6.32
CA PHE A 280 -11.78 15.03 -6.95
C PHE A 280 -10.48 14.61 -7.68
N ILE A 281 -9.62 13.80 -7.05
CA ILE A 281 -8.38 13.31 -7.69
C ILE A 281 -8.69 12.55 -8.98
N PHE A 282 -9.57 11.55 -8.92
CA PHE A 282 -9.84 10.70 -10.08
C PHE A 282 -10.60 11.43 -11.19
N GLU A 283 -11.49 12.38 -10.87
CA GLU A 283 -12.14 13.23 -11.88
C GLU A 283 -11.15 14.10 -12.66
N HIS A 284 -10.12 14.61 -11.97
CA HIS A 284 -9.09 15.46 -12.60
C HIS A 284 -8.03 14.65 -13.35
N LEU A 285 -7.89 13.35 -13.04
CA LEU A 285 -6.98 12.43 -13.72
C LEU A 285 -7.64 11.68 -14.89
N THR A 286 -8.97 11.64 -14.98
CA THR A 286 -9.68 10.89 -16.03
C THR A 286 -10.36 11.79 -17.06
N THR A 287 -10.34 11.39 -18.33
CA THR A 287 -11.19 12.00 -19.36
C THR A 287 -12.64 11.62 -19.05
N GLY A 288 -13.52 12.59 -18.79
CA GLY A 288 -14.85 12.33 -18.20
C GLY A 288 -15.72 11.31 -18.95
N ARG A 289 -16.38 10.46 -18.14
CA ARG A 289 -17.53 9.55 -18.35
C ARG A 289 -17.47 8.54 -19.51
N GLU A 290 -17.14 7.30 -19.18
CA GLU A 290 -18.03 6.20 -19.51
C GLU A 290 -18.82 5.88 -18.23
N GLN A 291 -20.10 6.27 -18.19
CA GLN A 291 -21.05 5.58 -17.32
C GLN A 291 -21.26 4.17 -17.89
N PRO A 292 -21.51 3.16 -17.04
CA PRO A 292 -21.57 1.75 -17.43
C PRO A 292 -22.52 1.47 -18.59
#